data_AF-M7WWY0-F1
#
_entry.id   AF-M7WWY0-F1
#
_cell.length_a   1.000
_cell.length_b   1.000
_cell.length_c   1.000
_cell.angle_alpha   90.00
_cell.angle_beta   90.00
_cell.angle_gamma   90.00
#
_symmetry.space_group_name_H-M   'P 1'
#
loop_
_entity.id
_entity.type
_entity.pdbx_description
1 polymer ?
#
loop_
_entity_poly.entity_id
_entity_poly.type
_entity_poly.pdbx_seq_one_letter_code
_entity_poly.pdbx_strand_id
1 'polypeptide(L)'
;MVNEKKVLFYDILLKKLDCKSISEVDNIIISAMKNKLFTGHIDHKQKCLYVSSVRIEKVDLKEIPQMILTLEGMSLQCSKGLKSLN
;
A
#
# COMPACT_ATOMS: atom_id res chain seq x y z
N MET A 1 12.15 -2.10 -13.73
CA MET A 1 11.87 -1.83 -12.31
C MET A 1 10.60 -1.01 -12.22
N VAL A 2 9.46 -1.63 -11.94
CA VAL A 2 8.23 -0.90 -11.62
C VAL A 2 7.88 -1.29 -10.20
N ASN A 3 8.37 -0.51 -9.24
CA ASN A 3 7.92 -0.60 -7.86
C ASN A 3 6.62 0.22 -7.85
N GLU A 4 5.47 -0.42 -8.14
CA GLU A 4 4.17 0.23 -8.07
C GLU A 4 3.88 0.57 -6.60
N LYS A 5 4.44 1.69 -6.14
CA LYS A 5 4.11 2.27 -4.84
C LYS A 5 2.63 2.64 -4.91
N LYS A 6 1.82 2.11 -4.00
CA LYS A 6 0.44 2.56 -3.86
C LYS A 6 0.48 4.02 -3.42
N VAL A 7 -0.08 4.91 -4.23
CA VAL A 7 -0.13 6.35 -3.95
C VAL A 7 -1.45 6.67 -3.27
N LEU A 8 -1.39 7.32 -2.12
CA LEU A 8 -2.54 7.81 -1.38
C LEU A 8 -2.50 9.34 -1.36
N PHE A 9 -3.45 9.98 -2.04
CA PHE A 9 -3.54 11.44 -2.07
C PHE A 9 -4.16 11.98 -0.79
N TYR A 10 -3.71 13.17 -0.36
CA TYR A 10 -4.10 13.75 0.92
C TYR A 10 -5.58 14.12 0.97
N ASP A 11 -6.20 14.48 -0.15
CA ASP A 11 -7.64 14.75 -0.24
C ASP A 11 -8.48 13.50 0.08
N ILE A 12 -8.03 12.32 -0.33
CA ILE A 12 -8.64 11.03 0.02
C ILE A 12 -8.43 10.74 1.49
N LEU A 13 -7.20 10.90 1.99
CA LEU A 13 -6.86 10.64 3.39
C LEU A 13 -7.61 11.56 4.36
N LEU A 14 -7.74 12.85 4.03
CA LEU A 14 -8.53 13.81 4.79
C LEU A 14 -9.97 13.32 5.00
N LYS A 15 -10.62 12.88 3.91
CA LYS A 15 -12.01 12.38 3.96
C LYS A 15 -12.13 11.04 4.69
N LYS A 16 -11.20 10.11 4.44
CA LYS A 16 -11.27 8.74 4.97
C LYS A 16 -10.89 8.65 6.45
N LEU A 17 -10.01 9.53 6.91
CA LEU A 17 -9.56 9.59 8.30
C LEU A 17 -10.28 10.69 9.11
N ASP A 18 -11.26 11.37 8.51
CA ASP A 18 -12.00 12.49 9.11
C ASP A 18 -11.08 13.58 9.70
N CYS A 19 -10.02 13.91 8.96
CA CYS A 19 -9.05 14.92 9.35
C CYS A 19 -9.42 16.29 8.77
N LYS A 20 -9.22 17.34 9.56
CA LYS A 20 -9.55 18.73 9.20
C LYS A 20 -8.40 19.47 8.52
N SER A 21 -7.18 18.95 8.66
CA SER A 21 -5.98 19.60 8.15
C SER A 21 -4.93 18.62 7.63
N ILE A 22 -4.07 19.11 6.74
CA ILE A 22 -2.90 18.37 6.24
C ILE A 22 -2.00 17.95 7.39
N SER A 23 -1.82 18.82 8.40
CA SER A 23 -1.00 18.53 9.57
C SER A 23 -1.53 17.36 10.41
N GLU A 24 -2.85 17.22 10.53
CA GLU A 24 -3.46 16.05 11.20
C GLU A 24 -3.15 14.76 10.43
N VAL A 25 -3.27 14.78 9.10
CA VAL A 25 -2.92 13.64 8.24
C VAL A 25 -1.44 13.29 8.40
N ASP A 26 -0.53 14.27 8.33
CA ASP A 26 0.91 14.07 8.52
C ASP A 26 1.21 13.42 9.87
N ASN A 27 0.58 13.89 10.95
CA ASN A 27 0.78 13.34 12.28
C ASN A 27 0.35 11.87 12.37
N ILE A 28 -0.77 11.51 11.76
CA ILE A 28 -1.25 10.11 11.71
C ILE A 28 -0.29 9.25 10.89
N ILE A 29 0.11 9.71 9.70
CA ILE A 29 1.06 9.01 8.83
C ILE A 29 2.38 8.77 9.55
N ILE A 30 2.97 9.81 10.15
CA ILE A 30 4.23 9.72 10.88
C ILE A 30 4.11 8.78 12.07
N SER A 31 3.00 8.84 12.82
CA SER A 31 2.75 7.92 13.93
C SER A 31 2.65 6.47 13.46
N ALA A 32 1.91 6.20 12.39
CA ALA A 32 1.78 4.87 11.81
C ALA A 32 3.11 4.32 11.29
N MET A 33 3.95 5.18 10.67
CA MET A 33 5.30 4.82 10.25
C MET A 33 6.21 4.50 11.44
N LYS A 34 6.17 5.31 12.51
CA LYS A 34 6.93 5.07 13.76
C LYS A 34 6.54 3.74 14.42
N ASN A 35 5.26 3.40 14.37
CA ASN A 35 4.72 2.12 14.87
C ASN A 35 4.95 0.95 13.88
N LYS A 36 5.65 1.18 12.77
CA LYS A 36 5.97 0.17 11.75
C LYS A 36 4.73 -0.51 11.15
N LEU A 37 3.62 0.23 11.06
CA LEU A 37 2.39 -0.25 10.41
C LEU A 37 2.56 -0.30 8.89
N PHE A 38 3.38 0.58 8.33
CA PHE A 38 3.78 0.55 6.93
C PHE A 38 5.13 1.25 6.74
N THR A 39 5.75 1.04 5.58
CA THR A 39 6.90 1.81 5.11
C THR A 39 6.54 2.62 3.87
N GLY A 40 7.15 3.78 3.69
CA GLY A 40 6.77 4.71 2.63
C GLY A 40 7.51 6.04 2.73
N HIS A 41 7.08 7.02 1.94
CA HIS A 41 7.54 8.40 2.04
C HIS A 41 6.43 9.38 1.64
N ILE A 42 6.46 10.55 2.26
CA ILE A 42 5.55 11.65 1.98
C ILE A 42 6.16 12.53 0.88
N ASP A 43 5.34 12.91 -0.11
CA ASP A 43 5.66 13.98 -1.06
C ASP A 43 4.70 15.15 -0.82
N HIS A 44 5.19 16.17 -0.12
CA HIS A 44 4.42 17.38 0.18
C HIS A 44 4.14 18.23 -1.06
N LYS A 45 4.98 18.17 -2.09
CA LYS A 45 4.79 18.92 -3.34
C LYS A 45 3.57 18.38 -4.09
N GLN A 46 3.44 17.05 -4.14
CA GLN A 46 2.31 16.36 -4.77
C GLN A 46 1.14 16.11 -3.81
N LYS A 47 1.30 16.41 -2.52
CA LYS A 47 0.31 16.15 -1.45
C LYS A 47 -0.12 14.68 -1.46
N CYS A 48 0.84 13.77 -1.47
CA CYS A 48 0.58 12.34 -1.49
C CYS A 48 1.55 11.55 -0.61
N LEU A 49 1.09 10.37 -0.18
CA LEU A 49 1.87 9.35 0.51
C LEU A 49 2.10 8.19 -0.45
N TYR A 50 3.37 7.85 -0.66
CA TYR A 50 3.74 6.63 -1.36
C TYR A 50 3.99 5.50 -0.36
N VAL A 51 3.18 4.45 -0.44
CA VAL A 51 3.29 3.26 0.44
C VAL A 51 4.08 2.17 -0.28
N SER A 52 5.15 1.69 0.35
CA SER A 52 6.03 0.64 -0.16
C SER A 52 5.66 -0.74 0.39
N SER A 53 5.30 -0.83 1.68
CA SER A 53 4.87 -2.09 2.31
C SER A 53 3.96 -1.80 3.48
N VAL A 54 3.09 -2.75 3.81
CA VAL A 54 2.14 -2.65 4.94
C VAL A 54 2.29 -3.89 5.82
N ARG A 55 2.22 -3.71 7.14
CA ARG A 55 2.13 -4.79 8.11
C ARG A 55 0.66 -5.13 8.34
N ILE A 56 0.31 -6.40 8.15
CA ILE A 56 -1.01 -6.93 8.44
C ILE A 56 -0.96 -7.63 9.80
N GLU A 57 -1.73 -7.16 10.78
CA GLU A 57 -1.76 -7.75 12.13
C GLU A 57 -2.79 -8.86 12.29
N LYS A 58 -3.88 -8.80 11.50
CA LYS A 58 -4.95 -9.79 11.50
C LYS A 58 -5.34 -10.09 10.07
N VAL A 59 -5.55 -11.37 9.81
CA VAL A 59 -6.05 -11.87 8.53
C VAL A 59 -7.46 -12.39 8.78
N ASP A 60 -8.42 -11.96 7.99
CA ASP A 60 -9.73 -12.60 7.97
C ASP A 60 -9.59 -13.96 7.28
N LEU A 61 -9.89 -15.04 8.00
CA LEU A 61 -9.77 -16.41 7.48
C LEU A 61 -10.65 -16.63 6.24
N LYS A 62 -11.73 -15.86 6.09
CA LYS A 62 -12.60 -15.92 4.91
C LYS A 62 -11.92 -15.38 3.64
N GLU A 63 -10.88 -14.55 3.77
CA GLU A 63 -10.14 -13.99 2.63
C GLU A 63 -9.02 -14.90 2.14
N ILE A 64 -8.60 -15.90 2.93
CA ILE A 64 -7.49 -16.81 2.58
C ILE A 64 -7.66 -17.45 1.19
N PRO A 65 -8.84 -18.01 0.82
CA PRO A 65 -9.01 -18.59 -0.52
C PRO A 65 -8.74 -17.58 -1.64
N GLN A 66 -9.19 -16.32 -1.47
CA GLN A 66 -8.95 -15.27 -2.45
C GLN A 66 -7.47 -14.86 -2.53
N MET A 67 -6.77 -14.87 -1.39
CA MET A 67 -5.33 -14.63 -1.35
C MET A 67 -4.57 -15.71 -2.12
N ILE A 68 -4.93 -16.99 -1.95
CA ILE A 68 -4.34 -18.11 -2.69
C ILE A 68 -4.53 -17.92 -4.20
N LEU A 69 -5.76 -17.67 -4.65
CA LEU A 69 -6.05 -17.45 -6.07
C LEU A 69 -5.26 -16.28 -6.66
N THR A 70 -5.09 -15.22 -5.88
CA THR A 70 -4.29 -14.05 -6.29
C THR A 70 -2.81 -14.43 -6.47
N LEU A 71 -2.25 -15.18 -5.52
CA LEU A 71 -0.86 -15.64 -5.58
C LEU A 71 -0.61 -16.62 -6.73
N GLU A 72 -1.52 -17.56 -6.96
CA GLU A 72 -1.45 -18.50 -8.08
C GLU A 72 -1.50 -17.77 -9.42
N GLY A 73 -2.43 -16.81 -9.55
CA GLY A 73 -2.53 -15.96 -10.73
C GLY A 73 -1.24 -15.20 -11.00
N MET A 74 -0.66 -14.57 -9.98
CA MET A 74 0.63 -13.87 -10.10
C MET A 74 1.76 -14.82 -10.52
N SER A 75 1.86 -15.99 -9.89
CA SER A 75 2.88 -17.00 -10.20
C SER A 75 2.81 -17.47 -11.64
N LEU A 76 1.59 -17.72 -12.15
CA LEU A 76 1.36 -18.10 -13.54
C LEU A 76 1.79 -16.99 -14.51
N GLN A 77 1.47 -15.73 -14.22
CA GLN A 77 1.84 -14.60 -15.08
C GLN A 77 3.36 -14.40 -15.12
N CYS A 78 4.04 -14.46 -13.97
CA CYS A 78 5.50 -14.41 -13.91
C CYS A 78 6.13 -15.55 -14.72
N SER A 79 5.59 -16.76 -14.59
CA SER A 79 6.07 -17.95 -15.32
C SER A 79 5.92 -17.81 -16.83
N LYS A 80 4.80 -17.25 -17.30
CA LYS A 80 4.57 -16.96 -18.72
C LYS A 80 5.53 -15.89 -19.24
N GLY A 81 5.70 -14.80 -18.49
CA GLY A 81 6.63 -13.73 -18.85
C GLY A 81 8.08 -14.23 -18.96
N LEU A 82 8.54 -15.03 -18.00
CA LEU A 82 9.89 -15.62 -18.05
C LEU A 82 10.06 -16.57 -19.24
N LYS A 83 9.05 -17.38 -19.57
CA LYS A 83 9.10 -18.25 -20.75
C LYS A 83 9.13 -17.48 -22.07
N SER A 84 8.54 -16.29 -22.13
CA SER A 84 8.59 -15.45 -23.34
C SER A 84 9.91 -14.71 -23.55
N LEU A 85 10.83 -14.78 -22.58
CA LEU A 85 12.16 -14.18 -22.65
C LEU A 85 13.25 -15.18 -23.12
N ASN A 86 12.93 -16.47 -23.19
CA ASN A 86 13.78 -17.55 -23.68
C ASN A 86 13.29 -18.05 -25.05
#